data_AF-C2KKB7-F1
#
_entry.id   AF-C2KKB7-F1
#
_cell.length_a   1.000
_cell.length_b   1.000
_cell.length_c   1.000
_cell.angle_alpha   90.00
_cell.angle_beta   90.00
_cell.angle_gamma   90.00
#
_symmetry.space_group_name_H-M   'P 1'
#
loop_
_entity.id
_entity.type
_entity.pdbx_description
1 polymer ?
#
loop_
_entity_poly.entity_id
_entity_poly.type
_entity_poly.pdbx_seq_one_letter_code
_entity_poly.pdbx_strand_id
1 'polypeptide(L)'
;MTNFLFIVQKNEQLRDHDIIKHRGKIMKYSVGQKLKGRITGIQPYGAFVSLDDHTQGLIHISECKSGIVRDLNGELKVGKEVNIVIMDIEQYNGKISLSLRQDEMINTNKKMMGKNHNFKKRFWTNYHLEYGFTSIANKQNEWIEEALERLGK
;
A
#
# COMPACT_ATOMS: atom_id res chain seq x y z
N MET A 1 -9.07 -21.30 -34.92
CA MET A 1 -8.33 -21.36 -33.65
C MET A 1 -6.88 -20.92 -33.87
N THR A 2 -6.67 -19.69 -34.30
CA THR A 2 -5.34 -19.21 -34.67
C THR A 2 -5.35 -17.70 -34.52
N ASN A 3 -4.99 -17.21 -33.33
CA ASN A 3 -4.63 -15.79 -33.14
C ASN A 3 -3.77 -15.51 -31.91
N PHE A 4 -3.34 -16.53 -31.16
CA PHE A 4 -2.45 -16.34 -30.01
C PHE A 4 -0.96 -16.34 -30.38
N LEU A 5 -0.56 -16.98 -31.49
CA LEU A 5 0.84 -17.08 -31.89
C LEU A 5 1.40 -15.79 -32.54
N PHE A 6 0.54 -14.90 -33.03
CA PHE A 6 0.96 -13.66 -33.70
C PHE A 6 1.39 -12.53 -32.74
N ILE A 7 0.93 -12.55 -31.49
CA ILE A 7 1.24 -11.48 -30.50
C ILE A 7 2.59 -11.72 -29.82
N VAL A 8 3.02 -12.98 -29.68
CA VAL A 8 4.28 -13.31 -29.01
C VAL A 8 5.48 -13.18 -29.96
N GLN A 9 5.33 -13.54 -31.25
CA GLN A 9 6.46 -13.60 -32.18
C GLN A 9 6.89 -12.23 -32.73
N LYS A 10 6.01 -11.22 -32.73
CA LYS A 10 6.38 -9.84 -33.11
C LYS A 10 7.04 -9.02 -32.00
N ASN A 11 7.04 -9.53 -30.76
CA ASN A 11 7.57 -8.81 -29.59
C ASN A 11 9.09 -8.91 -29.43
N GLU A 12 9.78 -9.69 -30.27
CA GLU A 12 11.21 -9.94 -30.10
C GLU A 12 12.11 -9.06 -30.98
N GLN A 13 11.61 -8.55 -32.13
CA GLN A 13 12.45 -7.84 -33.11
C GLN A 13 12.32 -6.30 -33.12
N LEU A 14 11.43 -5.70 -32.30
CA LEU A 14 11.23 -4.25 -32.29
C LEU A 14 11.74 -3.54 -31.02
N ARG A 15 12.45 -4.24 -30.12
CA ARG A 15 12.77 -3.68 -28.79
C ARG A 15 14.01 -2.81 -28.73
N ASP A 16 14.97 -2.90 -29.64
CA ASP A 16 16.28 -2.29 -29.36
C ASP A 16 16.39 -0.81 -29.78
N HIS A 17 15.62 -0.34 -30.76
CA HIS A 17 15.74 1.04 -31.26
C HIS A 17 14.84 2.08 -30.55
N ASP A 18 13.74 1.65 -29.91
CA ASP A 18 12.79 2.59 -29.26
C ASP A 18 13.09 2.84 -27.77
N ILE A 19 13.91 2.00 -27.12
CA ILE A 19 14.23 2.13 -25.68
C ILE A 19 14.99 3.42 -25.37
N ILE A 20 15.86 3.89 -26.29
CA ILE A 20 16.78 5.01 -26.02
C ILE A 20 16.02 6.36 -25.98
N LYS A 21 14.89 6.48 -26.69
CA LYS A 21 14.14 7.75 -26.82
C LYS A 21 13.15 8.03 -25.68
N HIS A 22 12.72 7.00 -24.95
CA HIS A 22 11.65 7.12 -23.95
C HIS A 22 12.12 7.40 -22.52
N ARG A 23 13.44 7.36 -22.26
CA ARG A 23 14.04 7.60 -20.93
C ARG A 23 13.66 8.97 -20.33
N GLY A 24 13.38 9.96 -21.16
CA GLY A 24 12.97 11.31 -20.72
C GLY A 24 11.50 11.46 -20.29
N LYS A 25 10.59 10.54 -20.68
CA LYS A 25 9.14 10.70 -20.44
C LYS A 25 8.68 10.16 -19.08
N ILE A 26 9.39 9.16 -18.53
CA ILE A 26 9.11 8.55 -17.21
C ILE A 26 9.33 9.55 -16.06
N MET A 27 10.10 10.63 -16.29
CA MET A 27 10.35 11.70 -15.30
C MET A 27 9.10 12.53 -14.92
N LYS A 28 7.92 12.25 -15.48
CA LYS A 28 6.68 12.98 -15.13
C LYS A 28 5.94 12.40 -13.93
N TYR A 29 6.28 11.18 -13.50
CA TYR A 29 5.58 10.49 -12.44
C TYR A 29 6.43 10.39 -11.18
N SER A 30 5.80 10.66 -10.04
CA SER A 30 6.44 10.57 -8.72
C SER A 30 5.75 9.50 -7.87
N VAL A 31 6.53 8.78 -7.06
CA VAL A 31 5.97 7.84 -6.07
C VAL A 31 5.06 8.59 -5.10
N GLY A 32 3.90 8.00 -4.78
CA GLY A 32 2.85 8.59 -3.94
C GLY A 32 1.90 9.54 -4.68
N GLN A 33 2.14 9.85 -5.96
CA GLN A 33 1.25 10.66 -6.77
C GLN A 33 -0.08 9.94 -7.01
N LYS A 34 -1.18 10.70 -6.93
CA LYS A 34 -2.53 10.26 -7.31
C LYS A 34 -2.83 10.65 -8.74
N LEU A 35 -3.37 9.73 -9.52
CA LEU A 35 -3.77 9.99 -10.90
C LEU A 35 -4.93 9.08 -11.29
N LYS A 36 -5.51 9.38 -12.45
CA LYS A 36 -6.56 8.57 -13.06
C LYS A 36 -5.99 7.73 -14.19
N GLY A 37 -6.48 6.52 -14.33
CA GLY A 37 -6.09 5.63 -15.41
C GLY A 37 -7.23 4.72 -15.84
N ARG A 38 -7.14 4.21 -17.07
CA ARG A 38 -8.15 3.33 -17.66
C ARG A 38 -7.68 1.89 -17.63
N ILE A 39 -8.53 0.98 -17.14
CA ILE A 39 -8.22 -0.44 -17.09
C ILE A 39 -8.20 -1.01 -18.51
N THR A 40 -7.09 -1.57 -18.96
CA THR A 40 -6.94 -2.16 -20.30
C THR A 40 -7.12 -3.68 -20.28
N GLY A 41 -6.81 -4.33 -19.16
CA GLY A 41 -6.94 -5.77 -19.02
C GLY A 41 -6.89 -6.21 -17.57
N ILE A 42 -7.46 -7.39 -17.29
CA ILE A 42 -7.48 -8.01 -15.98
C ILE A 42 -6.91 -9.42 -16.12
N GLN A 43 -6.04 -9.78 -15.18
CA GLN A 43 -5.42 -11.09 -15.09
C GLN A 43 -5.54 -11.60 -13.64
N PRO A 44 -5.36 -12.92 -13.39
CA PRO A 44 -5.53 -13.48 -12.05
C PRO A 44 -4.62 -12.86 -10.98
N TYR A 45 -3.46 -12.32 -11.39
CA TYR A 45 -2.51 -11.69 -10.48
C TYR A 45 -2.68 -10.17 -10.35
N GLY A 46 -3.54 -9.53 -11.14
CA GLY A 46 -3.67 -8.07 -11.13
C GLY A 46 -4.42 -7.46 -12.30
N ALA A 47 -4.43 -6.14 -12.37
CA ALA A 47 -5.06 -5.37 -13.43
C ALA A 47 -4.08 -4.40 -14.09
N PHE A 48 -4.16 -4.29 -15.41
CA PHE A 48 -3.37 -3.33 -16.17
C PHE A 48 -4.14 -2.04 -16.36
N VAL A 49 -3.43 -0.93 -16.19
CA VAL A 49 -3.98 0.42 -16.29
C VAL A 49 -3.12 1.25 -17.23
N SER A 50 -3.75 1.83 -18.24
CA SER A 50 -3.12 2.84 -19.11
C SER A 50 -3.15 4.19 -18.40
N LEU A 51 -1.98 4.80 -18.26
CA LEU A 51 -1.82 6.13 -17.65
C LEU A 51 -1.58 7.21 -18.71
N ASP A 52 -0.86 6.86 -19.77
CA ASP A 52 -0.55 7.69 -20.94
C ASP A 52 -0.45 6.78 -22.17
N ASP A 53 -0.27 7.35 -23.35
CA ASP A 53 -0.19 6.61 -24.63
C ASP A 53 0.98 5.61 -24.69
N HIS A 54 1.98 5.78 -23.84
CA HIS A 54 3.19 4.94 -23.81
C HIS A 54 3.49 4.34 -22.44
N THR A 55 2.68 4.65 -21.42
CA THR A 55 2.96 4.24 -20.04
C THR A 55 1.82 3.38 -19.52
N GLN A 56 2.15 2.15 -19.16
CA GLN A 56 1.22 1.18 -18.59
C GLN A 56 1.68 0.77 -17.19
N GLY A 57 0.76 0.80 -16.23
CA GLY A 57 0.98 0.34 -14.88
C GLY A 57 0.25 -0.97 -14.59
N LEU A 58 0.71 -1.66 -13.54
CA LEU A 58 0.11 -2.86 -13.00
C LEU A 58 -0.38 -2.59 -11.58
N ILE A 59 -1.64 -2.89 -11.30
CA ILE A 59 -2.16 -3.03 -9.94
C ILE A 59 -2.06 -4.50 -9.57
N HIS A 60 -1.29 -4.82 -8.52
CA HIS A 60 -1.22 -6.18 -8.00
C HIS A 60 -2.53 -6.56 -7.29
N ILE A 61 -2.90 -7.83 -7.30
CA ILE A 61 -4.16 -8.31 -6.68
C ILE A 61 -4.30 -7.88 -5.20
N SER A 62 -3.19 -7.85 -4.45
CA SER A 62 -3.17 -7.40 -3.05
C SER A 62 -3.44 -5.91 -2.88
N GLU A 63 -3.19 -5.13 -3.93
CA GLU A 63 -3.33 -3.67 -3.96
C GLU A 63 -4.67 -3.21 -4.56
N CYS A 64 -5.46 -4.14 -5.10
CA CYS A 64 -6.80 -3.85 -5.61
C CYS A 64 -7.78 -3.48 -4.50
N LYS A 65 -7.72 -4.16 -3.35
CA LYS A 65 -8.65 -3.98 -2.24
C LYS A 65 -8.05 -4.45 -0.91
N SER A 66 -8.55 -3.91 0.20
CA SER A 66 -8.26 -4.46 1.53
C SER A 66 -9.11 -5.71 1.81
N GLY A 67 -8.56 -6.90 1.57
CA GLY A 67 -9.20 -8.18 1.92
C GLY A 67 -8.79 -9.34 0.99
N ILE A 68 -9.35 -10.54 1.22
CA ILE A 68 -9.23 -11.65 0.25
C ILE A 68 -10.06 -11.30 -0.98
N VAL A 69 -9.39 -11.25 -2.14
CA VAL A 69 -10.04 -11.13 -3.45
C VAL A 69 -10.08 -12.52 -4.06
N ARG A 70 -11.29 -13.08 -4.25
CA ARG A 70 -11.47 -14.38 -4.91
C ARG A 70 -11.54 -14.23 -6.44
N ASP A 71 -12.23 -13.19 -6.91
CA ASP A 71 -12.43 -12.93 -8.33
C ASP A 71 -12.25 -11.43 -8.66
N LEU A 72 -11.16 -11.11 -9.36
CA LEU A 72 -10.87 -9.73 -9.80
C LEU A 72 -11.85 -9.21 -10.86
N ASN A 73 -12.39 -10.10 -11.70
CA ASN A 73 -13.32 -9.73 -12.78
C ASN A 73 -14.67 -9.18 -12.27
N GLY A 74 -15.05 -9.49 -11.04
CA GLY A 74 -16.25 -8.93 -10.42
C GLY A 74 -16.03 -7.52 -9.88
N GLU A 75 -14.82 -7.21 -9.43
CA GLU A 75 -14.50 -5.94 -8.77
C GLU A 75 -13.99 -4.88 -9.75
N LEU A 76 -13.23 -5.30 -10.76
CA LEU A 76 -12.65 -4.44 -11.77
C LEU A 76 -13.30 -4.70 -13.13
N LYS A 77 -13.53 -3.64 -13.90
CA LYS A 77 -14.09 -3.72 -15.25
C LYS A 77 -13.13 -3.13 -16.26
N VAL A 78 -12.82 -3.90 -17.30
CA VAL A 78 -12.03 -3.42 -18.43
C VAL A 78 -12.73 -2.23 -19.07
N GLY A 79 -11.96 -1.20 -19.41
CA GLY A 79 -12.43 0.05 -20.01
C GLY A 79 -12.90 1.10 -18.99
N LYS A 80 -12.99 0.77 -17.70
CA LYS A 80 -13.38 1.72 -16.64
C LYS A 80 -12.20 2.58 -16.22
N GLU A 81 -12.48 3.83 -15.88
CA GLU A 81 -11.52 4.76 -15.27
C GLU A 81 -11.51 4.60 -13.74
N VAL A 82 -10.31 4.58 -13.16
CA VAL A 82 -10.09 4.42 -11.72
C VAL A 82 -9.05 5.40 -11.20
N ASN A 83 -9.20 5.85 -9.95
CA ASN A 83 -8.19 6.65 -9.25
C ASN A 83 -7.16 5.70 -8.64
N ILE A 84 -5.88 5.92 -8.90
CA ILE A 84 -4.77 5.06 -8.47
C ILE A 84 -3.61 5.89 -7.93
N VAL A 85 -2.84 5.27 -7.04
CA VAL A 85 -1.62 5.83 -6.45
C VAL A 85 -0.40 5.08 -6.99
N ILE A 86 0.66 5.82 -7.33
CA ILE A 86 1.94 5.22 -7.73
C ILE A 86 2.68 4.72 -6.50
N MET A 87 3.00 3.43 -6.47
CA MET A 87 3.79 2.80 -5.41
C MET A 87 5.26 2.75 -5.74
N ASP A 88 5.58 2.39 -6.98
CA ASP A 88 6.96 2.24 -7.42
C ASP A 88 7.08 2.45 -8.92
N ILE A 89 8.25 2.89 -9.37
CA ILE A 89 8.55 3.20 -10.76
C ILE A 89 9.83 2.49 -11.17
N GLU A 90 9.70 1.48 -12.02
CA GLU A 90 10.84 0.77 -12.59
C GLU A 90 11.31 1.47 -13.88
N GLN A 91 12.33 2.31 -13.74
CA GLN A 91 12.83 3.17 -14.82
C GLN A 91 13.45 2.39 -15.99
N TYR A 92 13.93 1.17 -15.77
CA TYR A 92 14.57 0.34 -16.80
C TYR A 92 13.57 -0.28 -17.76
N ASN A 93 12.39 -0.68 -17.27
CA ASN A 93 11.38 -1.41 -18.04
C ASN A 93 10.14 -0.55 -18.34
N GLY A 94 10.08 0.67 -17.82
CA GLY A 94 8.91 1.55 -17.94
C GLY A 94 7.67 1.02 -17.22
N LYS A 95 7.85 0.08 -16.28
CA LYS A 95 6.76 -0.52 -15.49
C LYS A 95 6.49 0.34 -14.27
N ILE A 96 5.21 0.54 -13.95
CA ILE A 96 4.78 1.30 -12.78
C ILE A 96 3.88 0.41 -11.93
N SER A 97 4.23 0.29 -10.66
CA SER A 97 3.41 -0.41 -9.66
C SER A 97 2.37 0.55 -9.11
N LEU A 98 1.11 0.14 -9.15
CA LEU A 98 -0.05 0.96 -8.79
C LEU A 98 -0.84 0.35 -7.64
N SER A 99 -1.52 1.19 -6.86
CA SER A 99 -2.43 0.76 -5.80
C SER A 99 -3.77 1.50 -5.85
N LEU A 100 -4.86 0.74 -5.72
CA LEU A 100 -6.22 1.26 -5.51
C LEU A 100 -6.49 1.46 -4.02
N ARG A 101 -6.05 0.49 -3.21
CA ARG A 101 -6.24 0.46 -1.76
C ARG A 101 -5.72 1.71 -1.07
N GLN A 102 -4.56 2.22 -1.48
CA GLN A 102 -3.96 3.37 -0.81
C GLN A 102 -4.79 4.65 -0.96
N ASP A 103 -5.48 4.84 -2.09
CA ASP A 103 -6.39 5.97 -2.27
C ASP A 103 -7.59 5.87 -1.30
N GLU A 104 -8.19 4.68 -1.19
CA GLU A 104 -9.30 4.41 -0.26
C GLU A 104 -8.92 4.71 1.19
N MET A 105 -7.71 4.29 1.62
CA MET A 105 -7.23 4.52 2.99
C MET A 105 -7.03 6.01 3.29
N ILE A 106 -6.44 6.77 2.36
CA ILE A 106 -6.24 8.22 2.51
C ILE A 106 -7.59 8.94 2.63
N ASN A 107 -8.56 8.58 1.78
CA ASN A 107 -9.89 9.19 1.80
C ASN A 107 -10.67 8.83 3.07
N THR A 108 -10.54 7.58 3.55
CA THR A 108 -11.16 7.12 4.80
C THR A 108 -10.61 7.89 6.00
N ASN A 109 -9.29 8.04 6.12
CA ASN A 109 -8.67 8.82 7.19
C ASN A 109 -9.14 10.28 7.18
N LYS A 110 -9.25 10.89 5.99
CA LYS A 110 -9.76 12.27 5.85
C LYS A 110 -11.22 12.40 6.32
N LYS A 111 -12.07 11.40 6.05
CA LYS A 111 -13.47 11.37 6.49
C LYS A 111 -13.61 11.13 8.00
N MET A 112 -12.74 10.28 8.57
CA MET A 112 -12.65 10.03 10.02
C MET A 112 -12.18 11.27 10.79
N MET A 113 -11.40 12.16 10.16
CA MET A 113 -10.97 13.45 10.73
C MET A 113 -12.00 14.58 10.56
N GLY A 114 -13.30 14.26 10.45
CA GLY A 114 -14.38 15.24 10.46
C GLY A 114 -14.49 15.97 11.80
N LYS A 115 -14.12 17.25 11.84
CA LYS A 115 -14.44 18.32 12.82
C LYS A 115 -15.05 17.90 14.17
N ASN A 116 -14.31 17.21 15.03
CA ASN A 116 -14.67 17.17 16.45
C ASN A 116 -14.07 18.36 17.19
N HIS A 117 -14.85 19.44 17.27
CA HIS A 117 -14.52 20.66 18.03
C HIS A 117 -14.31 20.44 19.54
N ASN A 118 -14.45 19.22 20.08
CA ASN A 118 -14.36 18.98 21.54
C ASN A 118 -13.83 17.60 21.94
N PHE A 119 -12.81 17.04 21.27
CA PHE A 119 -12.02 16.00 21.93
C PHE A 119 -11.03 16.67 22.90
N LYS A 120 -11.52 17.05 24.09
CA LYS A 120 -10.62 17.28 25.23
C LYS A 120 -9.83 15.98 25.40
N LYS A 121 -8.51 16.03 25.21
CA LYS A 121 -7.60 14.92 25.49
C LYS A 121 -7.73 14.58 26.97
N ARG A 122 -8.63 13.66 27.31
CA ARG A 122 -8.65 13.00 28.61
C ARG A 122 -7.54 11.96 28.53
N PHE A 123 -6.33 12.37 28.89
CA PHE A 123 -5.28 11.41 29.19
C PHE A 123 -5.83 10.48 30.28
N TRP A 124 -5.66 9.16 30.11
CA TRP A 124 -6.04 8.12 31.08
C TRP A 124 -5.23 8.23 32.39
N THR A 125 -4.60 9.36 32.72
CA THR A 125 -4.11 9.56 34.08
C THR A 125 -5.31 9.85 34.99
N ASN A 126 -6.02 8.79 35.35
CA ASN A 126 -6.85 8.82 36.53
C ASN A 126 -5.89 8.87 37.72
N TYR A 127 -5.56 10.08 38.18
CA TYR A 127 -4.70 10.31 39.36
C TYR A 127 -5.34 9.80 40.66
N HIS A 128 -6.57 9.29 40.62
CA HIS A 128 -7.28 8.61 41.71
C HIS A 128 -7.38 7.10 41.46
N LEU A 129 -6.22 6.46 41.35
CA LEU A 129 -6.09 5.01 41.35
C LEU A 129 -5.03 4.72 42.42
N GLU A 130 -5.43 4.32 43.64
CA GLU A 130 -4.51 3.71 44.63
C GLU A 130 -4.10 2.28 44.20
N TYR A 131 -3.86 2.09 42.91
CA TYR A 131 -3.34 0.88 42.31
C TYR A 131 -2.18 1.33 41.42
N GLY A 132 -1.10 1.75 42.07
CA GLY A 132 0.16 2.12 41.45
C GLY A 132 1.29 1.19 41.88
N PHE A 133 2.51 1.50 41.44
CA PHE A 133 3.74 0.80 41.83
C PHE A 133 4.06 0.91 43.33
N THR A 134 3.27 1.62 44.15
CA THR A 134 3.44 1.75 45.60
C THR A 134 3.37 0.39 46.31
N SER A 135 2.48 -0.50 45.89
CA SER A 135 2.38 -1.84 46.49
C SER A 135 3.62 -2.71 46.17
N ILE A 136 4.22 -2.51 44.99
CA ILE A 136 5.47 -3.18 44.59
C ILE A 136 6.67 -2.55 45.31
N ALA A 137 6.71 -1.22 45.41
CA ALA A 137 7.76 -0.49 46.13
C ALA A 137 7.80 -0.88 47.62
N ASN A 138 6.63 -1.09 48.25
CA ASN A 138 6.54 -1.55 49.62
C ASN A 138 7.04 -3.00 49.80
N LYS A 139 6.87 -3.87 48.78
CA LYS A 139 7.35 -5.26 48.80
C LYS A 139 8.75 -5.44 48.22
N GLN A 140 9.34 -4.39 47.66
CA GLN A 140 10.62 -4.45 46.97
C GLN A 140 11.75 -4.89 47.90
N ASN A 141 11.73 -4.46 49.15
CA ASN A 141 12.75 -4.83 50.13
C ASN A 141 12.69 -6.32 50.50
N GLU A 142 11.48 -6.87 50.70
CA GLU A 142 11.31 -8.32 50.96
C GLU A 142 11.85 -9.17 49.80
N TRP A 143 11.59 -8.77 48.55
CA TRP A 143 12.08 -9.49 47.38
C TRP A 143 13.60 -9.39 47.19
N ILE A 144 14.20 -8.27 47.60
CA ILE A 144 15.66 -8.09 47.57
C ILE A 144 16.32 -8.97 48.64
N GLU A 145 15.76 -9.01 49.86
CA GLU A 145 16.25 -9.86 50.94
C GLU A 145 16.15 -11.35 50.59
N GLU A 146 15.00 -11.80 50.07
CA GLU A 146 14.81 -13.19 49.62
C GLU A 146 15.78 -13.56 48.48
N ALA A 147 16.06 -12.62 47.57
CA ALA A 147 17.02 -12.83 46.49
C ALA A 147 18.48 -12.91 46.98
N LEU A 148 18.84 -12.11 47.99
CA LEU A 148 20.18 -12.16 48.61
C LEU A 148 20.39 -13.46 49.39
N GLU A 149 19.39 -13.92 50.13
CA GLU A 149 19.42 -15.18 50.88
C GLU A 149 19.59 -16.38 49.93
N ARG A 150 18.88 -16.39 48.80
CA ARG A 150 19.06 -17.40 47.74
C ARG A 150 20.44 -17.40 47.10
N LEU A 151 21.11 -16.25 47.07
CA LEU A 151 22.46 -16.09 46.53
C LEU A 151 23.55 -16.34 47.57
N GLY A 152 23.18 -16.63 48.83
CA GLY A 152 24.10 -16.97 49.91
C GLY A 152 25.08 -15.84 50.25
N LYS A 153 24.66 -14.58 50.12
CA LYS A 153 25.44 -13.39 50.50
C LYS A 153 24.90 -12.73 51.77
#